data_AF-A0AAU8JQ58-F1
#
_entry.id   AF-A0AAU8JQ58-F1
#
_cell.length_a   1.000
_cell.length_b   1.000
_cell.length_c   1.000
_cell.angle_alpha   90.00
_cell.angle_beta   90.00
_cell.angle_gamma   90.00
#
_symmetry.space_group_name_H-M   'P 1'
#
loop_
_entity.id
_entity.type
_entity.pdbx_description
1 polymer ?
#
loop_
_entity_poly.entity_id
_entity_poly.type
_entity_poly.pdbx_seq_one_letter_code
_entity_poly.pdbx_strand_id
1 'polypeptide(L)'
;MQPDQDIPLPRQVKIVDTSTLLRLEERAHELGVNQKLDPAWVAATAAPEADHFLWPACWNSPAHLPELPRQIRCELLLALHTGEHVLSLLDILPDDFTPLPRLTSRDIGERVSRQLDTSPSVREWLLRQPTG
;
A
#
# COMPACT_ATOMS: atom_id res chain seq x y z
N MET A 1 -9.47 -27.26 12.58
CA MET A 1 -10.58 -26.41 12.10
C MET A 1 -9.97 -25.33 11.22
N GLN A 2 -10.32 -25.25 9.94
CA GLN A 2 -9.87 -24.17 9.04
C GLN A 2 -11.12 -23.35 8.65
N PRO A 3 -11.41 -22.22 9.32
CA PRO A 3 -12.54 -21.37 8.98
C PRO A 3 -12.11 -20.07 8.27
N ASP A 4 -11.10 -20.10 7.40
CA ASP A 4 -10.51 -18.87 6.80
C ASP A 4 -10.48 -18.88 5.26
N GLN A 5 -11.07 -19.90 4.62
CA GLN A 5 -11.07 -20.00 3.15
C GLN A 5 -12.18 -19.16 2.50
N ASP A 6 -13.19 -18.73 3.25
CA ASP A 6 -14.39 -18.04 2.74
C ASP A 6 -14.45 -16.54 3.06
N ILE A 7 -13.40 -15.94 3.64
CA ILE A 7 -13.42 -14.50 3.93
C ILE A 7 -13.25 -13.73 2.61
N PRO A 8 -14.27 -12.99 2.14
CA PRO A 8 -14.16 -12.23 0.91
C PRO A 8 -13.13 -11.11 1.09
N LEU A 9 -12.31 -10.89 0.07
CA LEU A 9 -11.39 -9.75 0.04
C LEU A 9 -12.18 -8.44 0.17
N PRO A 10 -11.84 -7.52 1.08
CA PRO A 10 -12.52 -6.25 1.18
C PRO A 10 -12.19 -5.41 -0.06
N ARG A 11 -13.12 -5.33 -1.03
CA ARG A 11 -12.91 -4.61 -2.31
C ARG A 11 -13.07 -3.08 -2.19
N GLN A 12 -12.50 -2.51 -1.15
CA GLN A 12 -12.65 -1.10 -0.80
C GLN A 12 -11.30 -0.42 -0.90
N VAL A 13 -11.19 0.61 -1.74
CA VAL A 13 -10.01 1.46 -1.77
C VAL A 13 -9.94 2.24 -0.47
N LYS A 14 -8.77 2.22 0.17
CA LYS A 14 -8.49 3.06 1.34
C LYS A 14 -7.71 4.29 0.93
N ILE A 15 -7.97 5.38 1.65
CA ILE A 15 -7.23 6.62 1.55
C ILE A 15 -6.52 6.86 2.88
N VAL A 16 -5.22 7.14 2.82
CA VAL A 16 -4.37 7.34 4.00
C VAL A 16 -3.46 8.54 3.79
N ASP A 17 -3.24 9.32 4.83
CA ASP A 17 -2.21 10.34 4.85
C ASP A 17 -0.81 9.71 4.98
N THR A 18 0.25 10.51 4.76
CA THR A 18 1.64 10.06 4.86
C THR A 18 2.02 9.50 6.24
N SER A 19 1.51 10.08 7.33
CA SER A 19 1.81 9.59 8.67
C SER A 19 1.22 8.19 8.89
N THR A 20 0.01 7.96 8.37
CA THR A 20 -0.66 6.67 8.44
C THR A 20 0.04 5.66 7.54
N LEU A 21 0.46 6.05 6.34
CA LEU A 21 1.24 5.18 5.47
C LEU A 21 2.56 4.75 6.12
N LEU A 22 3.30 5.69 6.72
CA LEU A 22 4.56 5.39 7.40
C LEU A 22 4.37 4.38 8.53
N ARG A 23 3.34 4.55 9.37
CA ARG A 23 3.03 3.58 10.43
C ARG A 23 2.74 2.19 9.88
N LEU A 24 2.07 2.09 8.73
CA LEU A 24 1.78 0.80 8.09
C LEU A 24 3.05 0.14 7.52
N GLU A 25 3.95 0.91 6.92
CA GLU A 25 5.24 0.43 6.41
C GLU A 25 6.18 0.02 7.56
N GLU A 26 6.25 0.80 8.63
CA GLU A 26 6.99 0.43 9.85
C GLU A 26 6.44 -0.86 10.45
N ARG A 27 5.11 -0.97 10.56
CA ARG A 27 4.45 -2.17 11.09
C ARG A 27 4.72 -3.39 10.21
N ALA A 28 4.67 -3.23 8.89
CA ALA A 28 4.99 -4.30 7.96
C ALA A 28 6.45 -4.77 8.14
N HIS A 29 7.36 -3.81 8.37
CA HIS A 29 8.78 -4.07 8.55
C HIS A 29 9.03 -4.85 9.84
N GLU A 30 8.44 -4.42 10.95
CA GLU A 30 8.53 -5.07 12.26
C GLU A 30 8.01 -6.51 12.23
N LEU A 31 6.93 -6.76 11.49
CA LEU A 31 6.32 -8.08 11.35
C LEU A 31 7.03 -8.97 10.33
N GLY A 32 7.98 -8.42 9.56
CA GLY A 32 8.68 -9.11 8.49
C GLY A 32 7.78 -9.51 7.31
N VAL A 33 6.59 -8.91 7.18
CA VAL A 33 5.66 -9.18 6.08
C VAL A 33 6.16 -8.53 4.79
N ASN A 34 5.59 -8.88 3.63
CA ASN A 34 6.12 -8.32 2.39
C ASN A 34 5.78 -6.83 2.28
N GLN A 35 6.83 -6.03 2.29
CA GLN A 35 6.83 -4.65 1.81
C GLN A 35 7.85 -4.49 0.70
N LYS A 36 7.55 -3.63 -0.27
CA LYS A 36 8.49 -3.27 -1.34
C LYS A 36 9.27 -2.00 -1.03
N LEU A 37 8.85 -1.23 -0.03
CA LEU A 37 9.45 0.04 0.34
C LEU A 37 10.12 -0.06 1.70
N ASP A 38 11.21 0.69 1.85
CA ASP A 38 11.83 0.92 3.14
C ASP A 38 11.12 2.09 3.83
N PRO A 39 10.75 2.02 5.13
CA PRO A 39 10.04 3.10 5.80
C PRO A 39 10.81 4.43 5.78
N ALA A 40 12.15 4.39 5.84
CA ALA A 40 12.97 5.59 5.73
C ALA A 40 12.95 6.18 4.32
N TRP A 41 12.86 5.32 3.28
CA TRP A 41 12.66 5.78 1.91
C TRP A 41 11.29 6.45 1.73
N VAL A 42 10.22 5.86 2.28
CA VAL A 42 8.88 6.47 2.25
C VAL A 42 8.90 7.82 2.97
N ALA A 43 9.55 7.91 4.13
CA ALA A 43 9.63 9.16 4.90
C ALA A 43 10.36 10.27 4.14
N ALA A 44 11.37 9.91 3.34
CA ALA A 44 12.14 10.85 2.55
C ALA A 44 11.46 11.26 1.24
N THR A 45 10.62 10.39 0.65
CA THR A 45 10.12 10.56 -0.72
C THR A 45 8.63 10.89 -0.82
N ALA A 46 7.82 10.46 0.15
CA ALA A 46 6.39 10.73 0.16
C ALA A 46 6.09 12.23 0.29
N ALA A 47 5.05 12.70 -0.40
CA ALA A 47 4.57 14.07 -0.23
C ALA A 47 3.88 14.21 1.15
N PRO A 48 4.34 15.09 2.05
CA PRO A 48 3.99 15.07 3.48
C PRO A 48 2.52 15.37 3.82
N GLU A 49 1.81 16.07 2.92
CA GLU A 49 0.39 16.42 3.09
C GLU A 49 -0.49 15.78 2.01
N ALA A 50 0.01 14.74 1.34
CA ALA A 50 -0.73 14.07 0.27
C ALA A 50 -1.53 12.88 0.79
N ASP A 51 -2.59 12.59 0.05
CA ASP A 51 -3.32 11.34 0.16
C ASP A 51 -2.59 10.24 -0.65
N HIS A 52 -2.56 9.05 -0.07
CA HIS A 52 -2.09 7.82 -0.69
C HIS A 52 -3.22 6.80 -0.73
N PHE A 53 -3.18 5.89 -1.69
CA PHE A 53 -4.29 4.97 -1.93
C PHE A 53 -3.84 3.52 -1.84
N LEU A 54 -4.62 2.72 -1.13
CA LEU A 54 -4.40 1.28 -0.98
C LEU A 54 -5.55 0.53 -1.64
N TRP A 55 -5.22 -0.32 -2.62
CA TRP A 55 -6.16 -1.17 -3.31
C TRP A 55 -5.95 -2.64 -2.93
N PRO A 56 -6.90 -3.28 -2.23
CA PRO A 56 -6.80 -4.70 -1.90
C PRO A 56 -6.81 -5.56 -3.17
N ALA A 57 -5.71 -6.26 -3.43
CA ALA A 57 -5.52 -7.10 -4.61
C ALA A 57 -5.81 -8.58 -4.29
N CYS A 58 -5.26 -9.11 -3.20
CA CYS A 58 -5.48 -10.50 -2.79
C CYS A 58 -5.16 -10.75 -1.31
N TRP A 59 -5.56 -11.92 -0.81
CA TRP A 59 -5.07 -12.46 0.45
C TRP A 59 -3.68 -13.06 0.25
N ASN A 60 -2.75 -12.74 1.15
CA ASN A 60 -1.42 -13.31 1.18
C ASN A 60 -1.19 -14.10 2.48
N SER A 61 -0.55 -15.26 2.36
CA SER A 61 -0.15 -16.10 3.49
C SER A 61 1.30 -16.54 3.25
N PRO A 62 2.28 -15.74 3.69
CA PRO A 62 3.67 -16.06 3.46
C PRO A 62 4.04 -17.36 4.20
N ALA A 63 4.53 -18.36 3.47
CA ALA A 63 4.91 -19.65 4.05
C ALA A 63 6.01 -19.55 5.12
N HIS A 64 6.80 -18.48 5.09
CA HIS A 64 7.85 -18.20 6.07
C HIS A 64 7.33 -17.55 7.37
N LEU A 65 6.06 -17.14 7.42
CA LEU A 65 5.41 -16.54 8.60
C LEU A 65 4.07 -17.23 8.90
N PRO A 66 4.09 -18.52 9.27
CA PRO A 66 2.86 -19.29 9.51
C PRO A 66 2.07 -18.81 10.74
N GLU A 67 2.72 -18.12 11.67
CA GLU A 67 2.12 -17.63 12.91
C GLU A 67 1.34 -16.32 12.72
N LEU A 68 1.53 -15.61 11.61
CA LEU A 68 0.80 -14.38 11.32
C LEU A 68 -0.53 -14.68 10.62
N PRO A 69 -1.58 -13.90 10.90
CA PRO A 69 -2.83 -14.03 10.18
C PRO A 69 -2.63 -13.67 8.70
N ARG A 70 -3.57 -14.10 7.86
CA ARG A 70 -3.56 -13.77 6.43
C ARG A 70 -3.54 -12.26 6.25
N GLN A 71 -2.61 -11.78 5.44
CA GLN A 71 -2.44 -10.36 5.14
C GLN A 71 -3.27 -10.00 3.91
N ILE A 72 -3.70 -8.74 3.85
CA ILE A 72 -4.28 -8.15 2.65
C ILE A 72 -3.13 -7.54 1.86
N ARG A 73 -2.81 -8.12 0.70
CA ARG A 73 -1.88 -7.50 -0.24
C ARG A 73 -2.57 -6.33 -0.91
N CYS A 74 -2.03 -5.14 -0.69
CA CYS A 74 -2.50 -3.91 -1.31
C CYS A 74 -1.55 -3.45 -2.41
N GLU A 75 -2.11 -3.03 -3.53
CA GLU A 75 -1.43 -2.12 -4.45
C GLU A 75 -1.46 -0.71 -3.85
N LEU A 76 -0.29 -0.12 -3.70
CA LEU A 76 -0.09 1.20 -3.13
C LEU A 76 0.18 2.20 -4.25
N LEU A 77 -0.69 3.19 -4.39
CA LEU A 77 -0.43 4.40 -5.16
C LEU A 77 0.14 5.46 -4.22
N LEU A 78 1.45 5.66 -4.30
CA LEU A 78 2.20 6.61 -3.49
C LEU A 78 2.35 7.94 -4.24
N ALA A 79 2.01 9.04 -3.58
CA ALA A 79 2.29 10.39 -4.07
C ALA A 79 3.64 10.85 -3.54
N LEU A 80 4.53 11.26 -4.44
CA LEU A 80 5.89 11.71 -4.11
C LEU A 80 5.92 13.23 -3.92
N HIS A 81 6.89 13.73 -3.14
CA HIS A 81 7.09 15.18 -2.95
C HIS A 81 7.42 15.92 -4.27
N THR A 82 7.82 15.20 -5.33
CA THR A 82 8.04 15.73 -6.68
C THR A 82 6.73 16.01 -7.44
N GLY A 83 5.58 15.60 -6.89
CA GLY A 83 4.27 15.64 -7.56
C GLY A 83 3.98 14.41 -8.44
N GLU A 84 4.96 13.52 -8.59
CA GLU A 84 4.79 12.25 -9.29
C GLU A 84 4.03 11.22 -8.45
N HIS A 85 3.51 10.19 -9.10
CA HIS A 85 2.87 9.06 -8.45
C HIS A 85 3.54 7.76 -8.88
N VAL A 86 3.78 6.87 -7.93
CA VAL A 86 4.45 5.59 -8.15
C VAL A 86 3.69 4.43 -7.51
N LEU A 87 3.86 3.25 -8.09
CA LEU A 87 3.21 2.01 -7.64
C LEU A 87 4.15 1.15 -6.81
N SER A 88 3.59 0.59 -5.74
CA SER A 88 4.25 -0.37 -4.87
C SER A 88 3.26 -1.43 -4.35
N LEU A 89 3.77 -2.37 -3.56
CA LEU A 89 2.97 -3.36 -2.85
C LEU A 89 3.26 -3.27 -1.35
N LEU A 90 2.20 -3.40 -0.56
CA LEU A 90 2.24 -3.44 0.89
C LEU A 90 1.27 -4.51 1.40
N ASP A 91 1.79 -5.50 2.14
CA ASP A 91 0.97 -6.48 2.85
C ASP A 91 0.58 -5.92 4.23
N ILE A 92 -0.72 -5.87 4.52
CA ILE A 92 -1.28 -5.24 5.74
C ILE A 92 -2.12 -6.28 6.51
N LEU A 93 -2.09 -6.25 7.84
CA LEU A 93 -3.00 -7.09 8.63
C LEU A 93 -4.46 -6.60 8.53
N PRO A 94 -5.46 -7.50 8.60
CA PRO A 94 -6.87 -7.11 8.57
C PRO A 94 -7.26 -6.07 9.64
N ASP A 95 -6.67 -6.18 10.82
CA ASP A 95 -6.94 -5.30 11.97
C ASP A 95 -6.39 -3.89 11.75
N ASP A 96 -5.27 -3.76 11.01
CA ASP A 96 -4.71 -2.47 10.62
C ASP A 96 -5.46 -1.88 9.41
N PHE A 97 -5.98 -2.72 8.52
CA PHE A 97 -6.70 -2.29 7.31
C PHE A 97 -8.14 -1.84 7.58
N THR A 98 -8.86 -2.54 8.46
CA THR A 98 -10.28 -2.30 8.78
C THR A 98 -10.56 -0.85 9.18
N PRO A 99 -9.82 -0.23 10.14
CA PRO A 99 -10.10 1.12 10.60
C PRO A 99 -9.74 2.21 9.58
N LEU A 100 -9.01 1.90 8.50
CA LEU A 100 -8.59 2.90 7.52
C LEU A 100 -9.80 3.56 6.84
N PRO A 101 -9.76 4.87 6.54
CA PRO A 101 -10.84 5.55 5.83
C PRO A 101 -11.07 4.94 4.44
N ARG A 102 -12.34 4.71 4.10
CA ARG A 102 -12.72 4.28 2.75
C ARG A 102 -12.78 5.48 1.82
N LEU A 103 -12.25 5.34 0.62
CA LEU A 103 -12.53 6.29 -0.46
C LEU A 103 -14.00 6.21 -0.88
N THR A 104 -14.76 7.26 -0.62
CA THR A 104 -16.20 7.36 -0.98
C THR A 104 -16.46 8.25 -2.20
N SER A 105 -15.50 9.10 -2.57
CA SER A 105 -15.62 9.98 -3.73
C SER A 105 -15.39 9.22 -5.04
N ARG A 106 -16.39 9.26 -5.92
CA ARG A 106 -16.34 8.62 -7.23
C ARG A 106 -15.29 9.28 -8.14
N ASP A 107 -15.28 10.62 -8.20
CA ASP A 107 -14.33 11.37 -9.04
C ASP A 107 -12.88 11.08 -8.65
N ILE A 108 -12.60 11.02 -7.34
CA ILE A 108 -11.28 10.64 -6.86
C ILE A 108 -10.99 9.17 -7.20
N GLY A 109 -11.97 8.27 -7.05
CA GLY A 109 -11.83 6.87 -7.43
C GLY A 109 -11.48 6.65 -8.91
N GLU A 110 -12.14 7.36 -9.82
CA GLU A 110 -11.86 7.29 -11.26
C GLU A 110 -10.45 7.83 -11.60
N ARG A 111 -10.01 8.89 -10.90
CA ARG A 111 -8.63 9.41 -11.03
C ARG A 111 -7.60 8.40 -10.54
N VAL A 112 -7.82 7.83 -9.36
CA VAL A 112 -6.92 6.83 -8.76
C VAL A 112 -6.81 5.59 -9.65
N SER A 113 -7.93 5.09 -10.18
CA SER A 113 -7.91 3.95 -11.12
C SER A 113 -7.02 4.23 -12.33
N ARG A 114 -7.14 5.42 -12.93
CA ARG A 114 -6.30 5.82 -14.06
C ARG A 114 -4.83 5.93 -13.69
N GLN A 115 -4.52 6.45 -12.50
CA GLN A 115 -3.15 6.54 -12.01
C GLN A 115 -2.57 5.15 -11.75
N LEU A 116 -3.34 4.21 -11.21
CA LEU A 116 -2.92 2.81 -11.07
C LEU A 116 -2.54 2.19 -12.42
N ASP A 117 -3.25 2.51 -13.50
CA ASP A 117 -2.94 1.97 -14.83
C ASP A 117 -1.72 2.62 -15.51
N THR A 118 -1.28 3.81 -15.06
CA THR A 118 -0.31 4.64 -15.78
C THR A 118 0.94 5.01 -14.99
N SER A 119 0.90 4.93 -13.66
CA SER A 119 2.04 5.23 -12.80
C SER A 119 3.12 4.15 -12.94
N PRO A 120 4.41 4.55 -13.01
CA PRO A 120 5.50 3.58 -12.98
C PRO A 120 5.57 2.89 -11.61
N SER A 121 6.09 1.67 -11.58
CA SER A 121 6.50 1.06 -10.32
C SER A 121 7.65 1.85 -9.68
N VAL A 122 7.80 1.76 -8.35
CA VAL A 122 8.94 2.39 -7.65
C VAL A 122 10.28 1.96 -8.24
N ARG A 123 10.41 0.70 -8.68
CA ARG A 123 11.61 0.22 -9.37
C ARG A 123 11.87 0.97 -10.67
N GLU A 124 10.86 1.13 -11.51
CA GLU A 124 11.01 1.85 -12.79
C GLU A 124 11.28 3.33 -12.56
N TRP A 125 10.66 3.93 -11.53
CA TRP A 125 10.93 5.31 -11.15
C TRP A 125 12.39 5.50 -10.72
N LEU A 126 12.91 4.62 -9.85
CA LEU A 126 14.32 4.65 -9.41
C LEU A 126 15.30 4.50 -10.58
N LEU A 127 14.97 3.69 -11.58
CA LEU A 127 15.81 3.52 -12.79
C LEU A 127 15.81 4.75 -13.71
N ARG A 128 14.82 5.63 -13.60
CA ARG A 128 14.72 6.88 -14.38
C ARG A 128 15.41 8.05 -13.69
N GLN A 129 15.66 7.96 -12.38
CA GLN A 129 16.39 9.00 -11.68
C GLN A 129 17.83 9.04 -12.19
N PRO A 130 18.35 10.20 -12.62
CA PRO A 130 19.76 10.31 -12.96
C PRO A 130 20.57 9.90 -11.73
N THR A 131 21.57 9.04 -11.91
CA THR A 131 22.59 8.79 -10.89
C THR A 131 23.25 10.14 -10.60
N GLY A 132 22.83 10.78 -9.50
CA GLY A 132 23.51 11.94 -8.94
C GLY A 132 24.88 11.56 -8.42
#